data_AF-A0A2E9UYH3-F1
#
_entry.id   AF-A0A2E9UYH3-F1
#
_cell.length_a   1.000
_cell.length_b   1.000
_cell.length_c   1.000
_cell.angle_alpha   90.00
_cell.angle_beta   90.00
_cell.angle_gamma   90.00
#
_symmetry.space_group_name_H-M   'P 1'
#
loop_
_entity.id
_entity.type
_entity.pdbx_description
1 polymer ?
#
loop_
_entity_poly.entity_id
_entity_poly.type
_entity_poly.pdbx_seq_one_letter_code
_entity_poly.pdbx_strand_id
1 'polypeptide(L)' 'MLAQYIEIKKVHSNYLLFYRMGDFYELFFEDAVVASNALDITLTKRGKKDNKDIPMCGVPVHAADVYLARLIRKG' A
#
# COMPACT_ATOMS: atom_id res chain seq x y z
N MET A 1 10.83 -9.09 -5.68
CA MET A 1 9.55 -8.34 -5.58
C MET A 1 9.56 -7.38 -4.40
N LEU A 2 9.51 -7.84 -3.14
CA LEU A 2 9.53 -6.93 -1.97
C LEU A 2 10.81 -6.09 -1.86
N ALA A 3 11.96 -6.63 -2.26
CA ALA A 3 13.21 -5.86 -2.30
C ALA A 3 13.11 -4.62 -3.22
N GLN A 4 12.49 -4.77 -4.40
CA GLN A 4 12.28 -3.66 -5.34
C GLN A 4 11.31 -2.62 -4.79
N TYR A 5 10.23 -3.06 -4.13
CA TYR A 5 9.33 -2.15 -3.41
C TYR A 5 10.10 -1.30 -2.39
N ILE A 6 10.95 -1.94 -1.58
CA ILE A 6 11.75 -1.24 -0.57
C ILE A 6 12.70 -0.22 -1.21
N GLU A 7 13.39 -0.58 -2.29
CA GLU A 7 14.29 0.35 -2.98
C GLU A 7 13.55 1.57 -3.53
N ILE A 8 12.38 1.40 -4.15
CA ILE A 8 11.56 2.52 -4.62
C ILE A 8 11.04 3.35 -3.44
N LYS A 9 10.57 2.68 -2.38
CA LYS A 9 10.04 3.34 -1.19
C LYS A 9 11.10 4.16 -0.45
N LYS A 10 12.38 3.76 -0.47
CA LYS A 10 13.48 4.56 0.10
C LYS A 10 13.61 5.93 -0.57
N VAL A 11 13.37 6.01 -1.88
CA VAL A 11 13.41 7.27 -2.64
C VAL A 11 12.15 8.12 -2.37
N HIS A 12 11.03 7.47 -2.05
CA HIS A 12 9.74 8.11 -1.81
C HIS A 12 9.24 7.87 -0.37
N SER A 13 10.09 8.11 0.63
CA SER A 13 9.79 7.78 2.03
C SER A 13 8.54 8.47 2.57
N ASN A 14 8.27 9.69 2.10
CA ASN A 14 7.20 10.55 2.60
C ASN A 14 5.87 10.41 1.83
N TYR A 15 5.79 9.50 0.85
CA TYR A 15 4.62 9.34 0.00
C TYR A 15 4.08 7.92 0.08
N LEU A 16 2.76 7.75 -0.03
CA LEU A 16 2.17 6.42 -0.18
C LEU A 16 2.56 5.82 -1.54
N LEU A 17 3.16 4.63 -1.53
CA LEU A 17 3.56 3.95 -2.76
C LEU A 17 2.52 2.90 -3.18
N PHE A 18 1.71 3.24 -4.19
CA PHE A 18 0.81 2.30 -4.85
C PHE A 18 1.61 1.39 -5.80
N TYR A 19 1.99 0.20 -5.32
CA TYR A 19 2.80 -0.74 -6.10
C TYR A 19 1.92 -1.74 -6.86
N ARG A 20 1.97 -1.72 -8.19
CA ARG A 20 1.12 -2.59 -9.01
C ARG A 20 1.54 -4.06 -8.93
N MET A 21 0.61 -4.91 -8.51
CA MET A 21 0.70 -6.36 -8.46
C MET A 21 -0.48 -6.97 -9.23
N GLY A 22 -0.31 -7.18 -10.54
CA GLY A 22 -1.40 -7.65 -11.39
C GLY A 22 -2.55 -6.65 -11.45
N ASP A 23 -3.73 -7.06 -10.97
CA ASP A 23 -4.97 -6.29 -10.96
C ASP A 23 -5.20 -5.48 -9.67
N PHE A 24 -4.19 -5.41 -8.80
CA PHE A 24 -4.23 -4.62 -7.57
C PHE A 24 -3.04 -3.65 -7.49
N TYR A 25 -3.28 -2.50 -6.87
CA TYR A 25 -2.24 -1.70 -6.26
C TYR A 25 -2.11 -2.10 -4.80
N GLU A 26 -0.96 -2.62 -4.41
CA GLU A 26 -0.66 -3.03 -3.05
C GLU A 26 0.28 -2.03 -2.36
N LEU A 27 0.03 -1.79 -1.08
CA LEU A 27 0.88 -1.04 -0.19
C LEU A 27 1.35 -1.94 0.94
N PHE A 28 2.56 -1.71 1.46
CA PHE A 28 3.15 -2.56 2.48
C PHE A 28 3.68 -1.75 3.67
N PHE A 29 3.84 -2.42 4.81
CA PHE A 29 4.38 -1.86 6.06
C PHE A 29 3.53 -0.68 6.57
N GLU A 30 4.15 0.45 6.87
CA GLU A 30 3.48 1.64 7.38
C GLU A 30 2.47 2.22 6.38
N ASP A 31 2.82 2.22 5.09
CA ASP A 31 1.91 2.68 4.03
C ASP A 31 0.61 1.89 4.03
N ALA A 32 0.67 0.59 4.32
CA ALA A 32 -0.52 -0.25 4.40
C ALA A 32 -1.43 0.18 5.57
N VAL A 33 -0.84 0.47 6.74
CA VAL A 33 -1.58 0.89 7.93
C VAL A 33 -2.20 2.27 7.75
N VAL A 34 -1.44 3.21 7.17
CA VAL A 34 -1.92 4.56 6.89
C VAL A 34 -3.03 4.53 5.84
N ALA A 35 -2.80 3.84 4.72
CA ALA A 35 -3.78 3.75 3.64
C ALA A 35 -5.03 2.99 4.06
N SER A 36 -4.91 1.90 4.84
CA SER A 36 -6.08 1.15 5.33
C SER A 36 -7.01 2.03 6.17
N ASN A 37 -6.43 2.82 7.07
CA ASN A 37 -7.18 3.75 7.92
C ASN A 37 -7.74 4.94 7.13
N ALA A 38 -6.96 5.48 6.19
CA ALA A 38 -7.40 6.62 5.37
C ALA A 38 -8.51 6.24 4.39
N LEU A 39 -8.44 5.05 3.79
CA LEU A 39 -9.36 4.57 2.77
C LEU A 39 -10.49 3.70 3.30
N ASP A 40 -10.47 3.36 4.59
CA ASP A 40 -11.42 2.43 5.19
C ASP A 40 -11.46 1.11 4.42
N ILE A 41 -10.28 0.53 4.20
CA ILE A 41 -10.10 -0.78 3.54
C ILE A 41 -9.43 -1.76 4.49
N THR A 42 -9.66 -3.04 4.25
CA THR A 42 -9.11 -4.11 5.10
C THR A 42 -7.58 -4.11 5.11
N LEU A 43 -7.00 -3.96 6.30
CA LEU A 43 -5.59 -4.25 6.53
C LEU A 43 -5.42 -5.77 6.67
N THR A 44 -4.61 -6.35 5.80
CA THR A 44 -4.23 -7.77 5.82
C THR A 44 -2.72 -7.92 6.00
N LYS A 45 -2.21 -9.13 5.82
CA LYS A 45 -0.80 -9.45 5.92
C LYS A 45 -0.34 -10.33 4.76
N ARG A 46 0.88 -10.10 4.29
CA ARG A 46 1.49 -10.86 3.18
C ARG A 46 2.84 -11.44 3.58
N GLY A 47 2.85 -12.73 3.91
CA GLY A 47 4.07 -13.45 4.26
C GLY A 47 4.71 -12.94 5.56
N LYS A 48 5.98 -13.34 5.77
CA LYS A 48 6.77 -12.97 6.94
C LYS A 48 8.12 -12.43 6.52
N LYS A 49 8.58 -11.36 7.17
CA LYS A 49 9.95 -10.86 7.11
C LYS A 49 10.51 -10.85 8.53
N ASP A 50 11.66 -11.48 8.73
CA ASP A 50 12.32 -11.57 10.06
C ASP A 50 11.37 -12.07 11.16
N ASN A 51 10.58 -13.10 10.82
CA ASN A 51 9.55 -13.70 11.68
C ASN A 51 8.36 -12.79 12.05
N LYS A 52 8.27 -11.58 11.49
CA LYS A 52 7.15 -10.65 11.64
C LYS A 52 6.27 -10.67 10.39
N ASP A 53 4.96 -10.62 10.59
CA ASP A 53 3.99 -10.49 9.51
C ASP A 53 4.18 -9.11 8.83
N ILE A 54 4.06 -9.07 7.50
CA ILE A 54 4.17 -7.82 6.73
C ILE A 54 2.76 -7.26 6.54
N PRO A 55 2.41 -6.11 7.15
CA PRO A 55 1.13 -5.45 6.90
C PRO A 55 0.98 -5.11 5.43
N MET A 56 -0.20 -5.35 4.87
CA MET A 56 -0.51 -5.10 3.47
C MET A 56 -1.97 -4.67 3.32
N CYS A 57 -2.24 -3.73 2.43
CA CYS A 57 -3.59 -3.47 1.94
C CYS A 57 -3.55 -3.27 0.42
N GLY A 58 -4.68 -3.48 -0.23
CA GLY A 58 -4.76 -3.44 -1.68
C GLY A 58 -6.00 -2.72 -2.19
N VAL A 59 -5.84 -2.04 -3.32
CA VAL A 59 -6.92 -1.40 -4.07
C VAL A 59 -6.98 -2.02 -5.46
N PRO A 60 -8.14 -2.46 -5.96
CA PRO A 60 -8.23 -2.98 -7.31
C PRO A 60 -7.96 -1.88 -8.35
N VAL A 61 -7.19 -2.20 -9.39
CA VAL A 61 -6.74 -1.25 -10.43
C VAL A 61 -7.92 -0.53 -11.07
N HIS A 62 -9.01 -1.23 -11.37
CA HIS A 62 -10.21 -0.65 -11.98
C HIS A 62 -10.95 0.35 -11.08
N ALA A 63 -10.69 0.34 -9.77
CA ALA A 63 -11.28 1.29 -8.83
C ALA A 63 -10.26 2.32 -8.30
N ALA A 64 -9.00 2.28 -8.75
CA ALA A 64 -7.90 3.05 -8.20
C ALA A 64 -8.21 4.56 -8.15
N ASP A 65 -8.80 5.10 -9.21
CA ASP A 65 -9.15 6.52 -9.32
C ASP A 65 -10.06 7.00 -8.18
N VAL A 66 -11.02 6.17 -7.76
CA VAL A 66 -11.96 6.48 -6.67
C VAL A 66 -11.21 6.58 -5.34
N TYR A 67 -10.30 5.65 -5.08
CA TYR A 67 -9.50 5.65 -3.84
C TYR A 67 -8.46 6.77 -3.84
N LEU A 68 -7.82 7.06 -4.97
CA LEU A 68 -6.92 8.21 -5.10
C LEU A 68 -7.65 9.53 -4.82
N ALA A 69 -8.84 9.72 -5.37
CA ALA A 69 -9.65 10.90 -5.09
C ALA A 69 -10.00 11.04 -3.59
N ARG A 70 -10.23 9.92 -2.88
CA ARG A 70 -10.47 9.92 -1.42
C ARG A 70 -9.21 10.31 -0.63
N LEU A 71 -8.03 9.86 -1.05
CA LEU A 71 -6.77 10.24 -0.41
C LEU A 71 -6.49 11.73 -0.59
N ILE A 72 -6.63 12.25 -1.82
CA ILE A 72 -6.40 13.68 -2.13
C ILE A 72 -7.33 14.58 -1.28
N ARG A 73 -8.58 14.18 -1.05
CA ARG A 73 -9.50 14.95 -0.19
C ARG A 73 -9.10 14.98 1.28
N LYS A 74 -8.26 14.05 1.74
CA LYS A 74 -7.77 13.97 3.11
C LYS A 74 -6.42 14.68 3.32
N GLY A 75 -5.80 15.21 2.25
CA GLY A 75 -4.52 15.92 2.28
C GLY A 75 -3.97 16.17 0.89
#